data_AF-A0A3D3SZR7-F1
#
_entry.id   AF-A0A3D3SZR7-F1
#
_cell.length_a   1.000
_cell.length_b   1.000
_cell.length_c   1.000
_cell.angle_alpha   90.00
_cell.angle_beta   90.00
_cell.angle_gamma   90.00
#
_symmetry.space_group_name_H-M   'P 1'
#
loop_
_entity.id
_entity.type
_entity.pdbx_description
1 polymer ?
#
loop_
_entity_poly.entity_id
_entity_poly.type
_entity_poly.pdbx_seq_one_letter_code
_entity_poly.pdbx_strand_id
1 'polypeptide(L)' 'MAKDSSGAEKTSNEKTEDIDFHGAAILNEDGSETPITEEMVRDACRELSPDTGADSKKP' A
#
# COMPACT_ATOMS: atom_id res chain seq x y z
N MET A 1 36.49 -29.79 -4.42
CA MET A 1 35.47 -28.83 -4.90
C MET A 1 34.52 -28.54 -3.75
N ALA A 2 34.38 -27.27 -3.35
CA ALA A 2 33.29 -26.82 -2.48
C ALA A 2 32.08 -26.48 -3.36
N LYS A 3 30.90 -26.99 -3.00
CA LYS A 3 29.60 -26.36 -3.26
C LYS A 3 28.67 -26.72 -2.12
N ASP A 4 28.76 -25.93 -1.05
CA ASP A 4 27.68 -25.73 -0.11
C ASP A 4 26.48 -25.23 -0.90
N SER A 5 25.35 -25.93 -0.86
CA SER A 5 24.07 -25.36 -1.27
C SER A 5 22.92 -26.14 -0.69
N SER A 6 21.99 -25.35 -0.16
CA SER A 6 20.60 -25.67 0.13
C SER A 6 20.32 -26.41 1.44
N GLY A 7 20.43 -25.64 2.53
CA GLY A 7 19.59 -25.87 3.70
C GLY A 7 18.15 -25.40 3.48
N ALA A 8 17.27 -26.00 4.28
CA ALA A 8 15.86 -25.69 4.53
C ALA A 8 14.84 -26.17 3.49
N GLU A 9 14.58 -27.47 3.58
CA GLU A 9 13.26 -28.08 3.51
C GLU A 9 12.20 -27.19 4.20
N LYS A 10 11.20 -26.70 3.44
CA LYS A 10 9.88 -26.38 3.97
C LYS A 10 8.81 -26.88 3.01
N THR A 11 7.96 -27.68 3.59
CA THR A 11 7.01 -28.62 3.03
C THR A 11 5.85 -27.94 2.31
N SER A 12 5.50 -28.52 1.17
CA SER A 12 4.34 -28.21 0.33
C SER A 12 3.00 -28.34 1.06
N ASN A 13 2.04 -27.56 0.54
CA ASN A 13 0.59 -27.78 0.53
C ASN A 13 -0.25 -26.92 1.49
N GLU A 14 -0.43 -25.65 1.11
CA GLU A 14 -1.66 -24.92 1.40
C GLU A 14 -2.05 -24.21 0.09
N LYS A 15 -3.31 -24.31 -0.32
CA LYS A 15 -3.81 -23.58 -1.48
C LYS A 15 -3.56 -22.10 -1.22
N THR A 16 -2.61 -21.49 -1.91
CA THR A 16 -2.69 -20.08 -2.24
C THR A 16 -3.95 -19.95 -3.08
N GLU A 17 -5.09 -19.76 -2.41
CA GLU A 17 -6.17 -18.94 -2.96
C GLU A 17 -5.45 -17.71 -3.54
N ASP A 18 -5.65 -17.40 -4.81
CA ASP A 18 -5.15 -16.15 -5.41
C ASP A 18 -5.64 -15.01 -4.52
N ILE A 19 -4.81 -14.60 -3.56
CA ILE A 19 -5.15 -13.51 -2.66
C ILE A 19 -5.16 -12.30 -3.57
N ASP A 20 -6.35 -11.85 -3.96
CA ASP A 20 -6.56 -10.70 -4.82
C ASP A 20 -6.09 -9.47 -4.05
N PHE A 21 -4.79 -9.21 -4.16
CA PHE A 21 -4.10 -8.18 -3.39
C PHE A 21 -4.37 -6.85 -4.08
N HIS A 22 -5.54 -6.26 -3.82
CA HIS A 22 -5.94 -4.93 -4.29
C HIS A 22 -5.11 -3.78 -3.66
N GLY A 23 -4.04 -4.08 -2.92
CA GLY A 23 -3.23 -3.10 -2.22
C GLY A 23 -3.85 -2.71 -0.88
N ALA A 24 -4.11 -1.41 -0.67
CA ALA A 24 -4.74 -0.87 0.53
C ALA A 24 -6.19 -0.42 0.22
N ALA A 25 -7.09 -0.62 1.17
CA ALA A 25 -8.50 -0.24 1.07
C ALA A 25 -8.96 0.51 2.34
N ILE A 26 -9.97 1.36 2.18
CA ILE A 26 -10.70 1.99 3.29
C ILE A 26 -11.78 1.00 3.73
N LEU A 27 -11.79 0.68 5.02
CA LEU A 27 -12.87 -0.11 5.64
C LEU A 27 -14.00 0.84 6.05
N ASN A 28 -15.18 0.62 5.49
CA ASN A 28 -16.39 1.38 5.80
C ASN A 28 -17.07 0.84 7.08
N GLU A 29 -17.96 1.63 7.67
CA GLU A 29 -18.67 1.26 8.91
C GLU A 29 -19.59 0.03 8.77
N ASP A 30 -20.09 -0.24 7.56
CA ASP A 30 -20.88 -1.42 7.25
C ASP A 30 -20.03 -2.68 7.01
N GLY A 31 -18.70 -2.56 7.14
CA GLY A 31 -17.73 -3.64 6.92
C GLY A 31 -17.38 -3.86 5.45
N SER A 32 -17.88 -3.03 4.53
CA SER A 32 -17.47 -3.07 3.12
C SER A 32 -16.09 -2.43 2.92
N GLU A 33 -15.36 -2.87 1.90
CA GLU A 33 -14.03 -2.35 1.56
C GLU A 33 -14.09 -1.51 0.28
N THR A 34 -13.50 -0.32 0.32
CA THR A 34 -13.32 0.56 -0.85
C THR A 34 -11.83 0.64 -1.19
N PRO A 35 -11.37 0.18 -2.37
CA PRO A 35 -9.96 0.28 -2.77
C PRO A 35 -9.46 1.73 -2.78
N ILE A 36 -8.25 1.97 -2.25
CA ILE A 36 -7.61 3.29 -2.33
C ILE A 36 -7.08 3.50 -3.74
N THR A 37 -7.63 4.49 -4.44
CA THR A 37 -7.21 4.83 -5.80
C THR A 37 -6.21 5.99 -5.84
N GLU A 38 -5.45 6.09 -6.93
CA GLU A 38 -4.52 7.20 -7.16
C GLU A 38 -5.23 8.57 -7.22
N GLU A 39 -6.50 8.61 -7.62
CA GLU A 39 -7.30 9.83 -7.59
C GLU A 39 -7.56 10.29 -6.15
N MET A 40 -7.97 9.37 -5.27
CA MET A 40 -8.18 9.65 -3.85
C MET A 40 -6.91 10.17 -3.18
N VAL A 41 -5.75 9.61 -3.53
CA VAL A 41 -4.44 10.07 -3.01
C VAL A 41 -4.12 11.49 -3.48
N ARG A 42 -4.34 11.80 -4.75
CA ARG A 42 -4.09 13.15 -5.30
C ARG A 42 -5.00 14.19 -4.68
N ASP A 43 -6.27 13.87 -4.50
CA ASP A 43 -7.24 14.77 -3.86
C ASP A 43 -6.88 15.02 -2.40
N ALA A 44 -6.54 13.97 -1.65
CA ALA A 44 -6.07 14.11 -0.27
C ALA A 44 -4.81 14.98 -0.19
N CYS A 45 -3.82 14.78 -1.08
CA CYS A 45 -2.61 15.62 -1.13
C CYS A 45 -2.93 17.09 -1.44
N ARG A 46 -3.92 17.36 -2.30
CA ARG A 46 -4.38 18.72 -2.62
C ARG A 46 -5.03 19.39 -1.41
N GLU A 47 -5.89 18.68 -0.68
CA GLU A 47 -6.55 19.19 0.52
C GLU A 47 -5.57 19.40 1.69
N LEU A 48 -4.60 18.48 1.82
CA LEU A 48 -3.52 18.55 2.80
C LEU A 48 -2.42 19.54 2.43
N SER A 49 -2.51 20.21 1.27
CA SER A 49 -1.67 21.35 0.92
C SER A 49 -2.39 22.62 1.38
N PRO A 50 -2.31 23.02 2.66
CA PRO A 50 -2.61 24.41 3.00
C PRO A 50 -1.63 25.28 2.21
N ASP A 51 -2.03 26.49 1.85
CA ASP A 51 -1.12 27.57 1.44
C ASP A 51 -0.03 27.91 2.49
N THR A 52 0.26 27.04 3.48
CA THR A 52 1.43 27.15 4.34
C THR A 52 2.63 26.48 3.69
N GLY A 53 3.04 27.07 2.56
CA GLY A 53 4.29 26.76 1.87
C GLY A 53 4.76 27.86 0.92
N ALA A 54 3.94 28.88 0.67
CA ALA A 54 4.25 29.96 -0.26
C ALA A 54 4.08 31.38 0.32
N ASP A 55 4.09 31.57 1.65
CA ASP A 55 4.06 32.91 2.24
C ASP A 55 4.98 33.05 3.47
N SER A 56 6.25 32.68 3.30
CA SER A 56 7.31 33.47 3.94
C SER A 56 7.65 34.62 2.99
N LYS A 57 6.98 35.76 3.19
CA LYS A 57 7.17 37.06 2.54
C LYS A 57 8.48 37.22 1.75
N LYS A 58 8.33 37.46 0.46
CA LYS A 58 9.09 38.51 -0.27
C LYS A 58 8.19 39.77 -0.23
N PRO A 59 8.67 41.01 0.01
CA PRO A 59 9.98 41.61 -0.29
C PRO A 59 10.97 41.71 0.88
#